data_AF-A0AA41SMP9-F1
#
_entry.id   AF-A0AA41SMP9-F1
#
_cell.length_a   1.000
_cell.length_b   1.000
_cell.length_c   1.000
_cell.angle_alpha   90.00
_cell.angle_beta   90.00
_cell.angle_gamma   90.00
#
_symmetry.space_group_name_H-M   'P 1'
#
loop_
_entity.id
_entity.type
_entity.pdbx_description
1 polymer ?
#
loop_
_entity_poly.entity_id
_entity_poly.type
_entity_poly.pdbx_seq_one_letter_code
_entity_poly.pdbx_strand_id
1 'polypeptide(L)' 'VVNAIMCTATATNVFIKCGWHYLACPRCTKKAAVENSDPWCTKCECKVDMPIARYGMLTY' A
#
# COMPACT_ATOMS: atom_id res chain seq x y z
N VAL A 1 -14.03 -21.38 -9.98
CA VAL A 1 -13.75 -20.80 -11.31
C VAL A 1 -13.50 -19.31 -11.09
N VAL A 2 -12.33 -18.80 -11.48
CA VAL A 2 -12.04 -17.36 -11.38
C VAL A 2 -12.47 -16.76 -12.72
N ASN A 3 -13.56 -16.00 -12.74
CA ASN A 3 -14.01 -15.28 -13.94
C ASN A 3 -13.08 -14.07 -14.15
N ALA A 4 -12.01 -14.25 -14.90
CA ALA A 4 -11.10 -13.17 -15.26
C ALA A 4 -11.55 -12.49 -16.56
N ILE A 5 -11.65 -11.17 -16.54
CA ILE A 5 -11.85 -10.35 -17.75
C ILE A 5 -10.48 -9.80 -18.15
N MET A 6 -10.02 -10.11 -19.37
CA MET A 6 -8.79 -9.52 -19.92
C MET A 6 -9.14 -8.32 -20.81
N CYS A 7 -8.37 -7.24 -20.68
CA CYS A 7 -8.58 -6.01 -21.43
C CYS A 7 -7.24 -5.40 -21.83
N THR A 8 -7.18 -4.84 -23.04
CA THR A 8 -6.09 -3.98 -23.50
C THR A 8 -6.53 -2.53 -23.33
N ALA A 9 -5.82 -1.78 -22.50
CA ALA A 9 -6.12 -0.37 -22.23
C ALA A 9 -4.84 0.45 -22.10
N THR A 10 -4.93 1.75 -22.35
CA THR A 10 -3.83 2.71 -22.15
C THR A 10 -4.13 3.54 -20.90
N ALA A 11 -3.20 3.56 -19.95
CA ALA A 11 -3.28 4.49 -18.82
C ALA A 11 -3.04 5.92 -19.32
N THR A 12 -4.06 6.78 -19.23
CA THR A 12 -3.98 8.17 -19.72
C THR A 12 -3.50 9.15 -18.66
N ASN A 13 -3.72 8.85 -17.38
CA ASN A 13 -3.38 9.72 -16.26
C ASN A 13 -2.87 8.89 -15.07
N VAL A 14 -1.86 9.41 -14.37
CA VAL A 14 -1.38 8.90 -13.08
C VAL A 14 -1.59 9.98 -12.03
N PHE A 15 -2.43 9.70 -11.04
CA PHE A 15 -2.71 10.65 -9.96
C PHE A 15 -1.57 10.60 -8.91
N ILE A 16 -0.56 11.45 -9.11
CA ILE A 16 0.63 11.50 -8.25
C ILE A 16 0.37 12.28 -6.94
N LYS A 17 -0.65 13.16 -6.91
CA LYS A 17 -0.71 14.23 -5.90
C LYS A 17 -0.99 13.78 -4.46
N CYS A 18 -1.63 12.64 -4.19
CA CYS A 18 -1.84 12.14 -2.82
C CYS A 18 -2.03 10.62 -2.80
N GLY A 19 -1.25 9.89 -2.00
CA GLY A 19 -1.58 8.51 -1.62
C GLY A 19 -1.27 7.39 -2.61
N TRP A 20 -0.44 7.63 -3.63
CA TRP A 20 0.01 6.58 -4.57
C TRP A 20 0.80 5.45 -3.89
N HIS A 21 1.37 5.73 -2.71
CA HIS A 21 2.00 4.73 -1.87
C HIS A 21 1.58 4.87 -0.41
N TYR A 22 1.74 3.77 0.33
CA TYR A 22 1.63 3.73 1.78
C TYR A 22 2.83 3.00 2.37
N LEU A 23 3.20 3.39 3.58
CA LEU A 23 4.22 2.68 4.35
C LEU A 23 3.64 1.40 4.93
N ALA A 24 4.28 0.28 4.67
CA ALA A 24 3.81 -1.04 5.04
C ALA A 24 4.82 -1.79 5.92
N CYS A 25 4.31 -2.67 6.76
CA CYS A 25 5.13 -3.62 7.49
C CYS A 25 5.85 -4.57 6.50
N PRO A 26 7.18 -4.73 6.58
CA PRO A 26 7.93 -5.61 5.68
C PRO A 26 7.53 -7.08 5.81
N ARG A 27 7.07 -7.51 7.00
CA ARG A 27 6.71 -8.90 7.29
C ARG A 27 5.34 -9.29 6.76
N CYS A 28 4.35 -8.40 6.86
CA CYS A 28 2.94 -8.76 6.64
C CYS A 28 2.19 -7.87 5.66
N THR A 29 2.89 -6.91 5.03
CA THR A 29 2.40 -5.98 3.99
C THR A 29 1.25 -5.04 4.38
N LYS A 30 0.72 -5.17 5.60
CA LYS A 30 -0.30 -4.28 6.16
C LYS A 30 0.27 -2.87 6.31
N LYS A 31 -0.57 -1.86 6.06
CA LYS A 31 -0.24 -0.45 6.28
C LYS A 31 0.20 -0.25 7.74
N ALA A 32 1.36 0.37 7.93
CA ALA A 32 1.82 0.76 9.25
C ALA A 32 0.98 1.94 9.76
N ALA A 33 0.57 1.90 11.01
CA ALA A 33 -0.01 3.05 11.68
C ALA A 33 1.13 4.01 12.00
N VAL A 34 1.00 5.27 11.58
CA VAL A 34 1.99 6.32 11.82
C VAL A 34 1.28 7.41 12.63
N GLU A 35 1.05 7.14 13.92
CA GLU A 35 0.61 8.16 14.87
C GLU A 35 1.83 8.54 15.72
N ASN A 36 2.29 9.77 15.57
CA ASN A 36 3.16 10.48 16.51
C ASN A 36 4.65 10.10 16.66
N SER A 37 5.23 9.20 15.88
CA SER A 37 6.68 9.20 15.48
C SER A 37 7.20 7.83 15.08
N ASP A 38 6.63 6.75 15.61
CA ASP A 38 7.11 5.39 15.38
C ASP A 38 6.10 4.58 14.56
N PRO A 39 6.47 4.12 13.34
CA PRO A 39 5.60 3.25 12.56
C PRO A 39 5.34 1.94 13.32
N TRP A 40 4.07 1.62 13.54
CA TRP A 40 3.65 0.40 14.23
C TRP A 40 2.83 -0.52 13.33
N CYS A 41 3.08 -1.82 13.41
CA CYS A 41 2.29 -2.82 12.71
C CYS A 41 1.31 -3.49 13.68
N THR A 42 0.02 -3.19 13.53
CA THR A 42 -1.05 -3.81 14.35
C THR A 42 -1.25 -5.30 14.10
N LYS A 43 -0.76 -5.84 12.97
CA LYS A 43 -0.88 -7.28 12.67
C LYS A 43 0.29 -8.11 13.21
N CYS A 44 1.48 -7.51 13.28
CA CYS A 44 2.67 -8.17 13.83
C CYS A 44 2.92 -7.82 15.30
N GLU A 45 2.13 -6.88 15.84
CA GLU A 45 2.28 -6.33 17.19
C GLU A 45 3.72 -5.90 17.47
N CYS A 46 4.32 -5.22 16.49
CA CYS A 46 5.72 -4.81 16.56
C CYS A 46 5.93 -3.41 15.98
N LYS A 47 7.00 -2.77 16.46
CA LYS A 47 7.56 -1.57 15.86
C LYS A 47 8.11 -1.91 14.48
N VAL A 48 7.99 -0.96 13.54
CA VAL A 48 8.47 -1.08 12.17
C VAL A 48 9.54 -0.03 11.96
N ASP A 49 10.80 -0.41 12.18
CA ASP A 49 11.94 0.51 12.07
C ASP A 49 12.22 0.92 10.61
N MET A 50 11.99 0.01 9.66
CA MET A 50 12.14 0.24 8.22
C MET A 50 10.86 -0.17 7.48
N PRO A 51 9.86 0.72 7.41
CA PRO A 51 8.68 0.45 6.61
C PRO A 51 9.02 0.46 5.11
N ILE A 52 8.34 -0.40 4.35
CA ILE A 52 8.51 -0.47 2.88
C ILE A 52 7.37 0.29 2.22
N ALA A 53 7.69 1.16 1.27
CA ALA A 53 6.68 1.82 0.43
C ALA A 53 5.99 0.78 -0.48
N ARG A 54 4.66 0.73 -0.44
CA ARG A 54 3.85 -0.11 -1.33
C ARG A 54 2.87 0.74 -2.09
N TYR A 55 2.69 0.44 -3.38
CA TYR A 55 1.75 1.16 -4.24
C TYR A 55 0.32 0.81 -3.86
N GLY A 56 -0.46 1.83 -3.50
CA GLY A 56 -1.91 1.74 -3.40
C GLY A 56 -2.49 2.09 -4.75
N MET A 57 -2.70 1.10 -5.63
CA MET A 57 -3.34 1.37 -6.91
C MET A 57 -4.81 1.71 -6.62
N LEU A 58 -5.16 2.99 -6.74
CA LEU A 58 -6.55 3.43 -6.67
C LEU A 58 -7.27 2.84 -7.89
N THR A 59 -8.19 1.91 -7.63
CA THR A 59 -9.20 1.49 -8.59
C THR A 59 -10.43 2.34 -8.27
N TYR A 60 -10.82 3.21 -9.20
CA TYR A 60 -12.06 3.99 -9.16
C TYR A 60 -13.14 3.28 -9.98
#